data_AF-A0A1V1SSW7-F1
#
_entry.id   AF-A0A1V1SSW7-F1
#
_cell.length_a   1.000
_cell.length_b   1.000
_cell.length_c   1.000
_cell.angle_alpha   90.00
_cell.angle_beta   90.00
_cell.angle_gamma   90.00
#
_symmetry.space_group_name_H-M   'P 1'
#
loop_
_entity.id
_entity.type
_entity.pdbx_description
1 polymer ?
#
loop_
_entity_poly.entity_id
_entity_poly.type
_entity_poly.pdbx_seq_one_letter_code
_entity_poly.pdbx_strand_id
1 'polypeptide(L)'
;MAEDSQNTPPSLAGQGYGDGDFRTSCSNCGKILKRDYLEVFKFATDVKNLLAHERPMPGTILDSKTGMATTPGSQKDHFERTFPNRLIRYNLRSRLYDPPPASMDAVRKIIEEALADPEVIKQVERVTIVNKRKIWRLGQEARVHVRKMMSRYWGNSSPFTLELGGAVLRQGIFTEKMFKMDWLHSPAARETMIRLIEKYNRFTVIMRQNPTQIAVPTLDVDLAWHTHQLSPASYYESTCTKTGKFIDHDDKIAEDKLSTSFEWTSKVYQEMYGEVYSECTCWYCESVRISFSSSLAHRLPIFKSEKDKAPDKFYQSGRAALCPPNNSAHISAHNSVRVTENDSIRSEVHHRIHLLHQKRLEENYEKARKRAKKKGRDLPPRDDYYYYYWGAPYLLYAPYVYPAYCVCPVYYDTTTIAAGSGYYGACAAGTCGGTIASGACGGTAAGGCGGNGGAVGCSSSGVSGYGGGGGCGGGGGCGGGGGCGGGGGGGGCGGGGS
;
A
#
# COMPACT_ATOMS: atom_id res chain seq x y z
N MET A 1 -9.53 31.39 2.00
CA MET A 1 -10.57 30.47 1.47
C MET A 1 -10.50 30.59 -0.04
N ALA A 2 -9.77 29.69 -0.68
CA ALA A 2 -9.83 29.58 -2.13
C ALA A 2 -11.13 28.83 -2.44
N GLU A 3 -11.99 29.43 -3.24
CA GLU A 3 -13.16 28.76 -3.79
C GLU A 3 -12.67 27.49 -4.49
N ASP A 4 -13.07 26.34 -3.93
CA ASP A 4 -12.90 25.04 -4.56
C ASP A 4 -13.43 25.16 -5.99
N SER A 5 -12.51 25.05 -6.96
CA SER A 5 -12.85 25.02 -8.36
C SER A 5 -13.74 23.80 -8.60
N GLN A 6 -15.04 24.06 -8.65
CA GLN A 6 -16.04 23.46 -9.52
C GLN A 6 -15.72 22.03 -9.97
N ASN A 7 -16.38 21.04 -9.37
CA ASN A 7 -16.92 19.74 -9.84
C ASN A 7 -16.54 19.15 -11.23
N THR A 8 -15.43 19.51 -11.85
CA THR A 8 -14.92 18.89 -13.07
C THR A 8 -13.39 18.93 -12.96
N PRO A 9 -12.74 17.79 -12.70
CA PRO A 9 -11.29 17.77 -12.66
C PRO A 9 -10.77 18.28 -14.02
N PRO A 10 -9.80 19.20 -14.05
CA PRO A 10 -9.24 19.68 -15.31
C PRO A 10 -8.71 18.48 -16.10
N SER A 11 -9.32 18.21 -17.26
CA SER A 11 -8.95 17.11 -18.15
C SER A 11 -8.01 17.63 -19.23
N LEU A 12 -6.94 16.90 -19.54
CA LEU A 12 -6.17 17.16 -20.77
C LEU A 12 -7.05 17.07 -21.99
N ALA A 13 -7.32 18.22 -22.61
CA ALA A 13 -7.89 18.30 -23.94
C ALA A 13 -6.84 17.84 -24.96
N GLY A 14 -7.12 16.75 -25.67
CA GLY A 14 -6.22 16.21 -26.67
C GLY A 14 -6.49 14.73 -26.95
N GLN A 15 -5.99 14.24 -28.08
CA GLN A 15 -6.21 12.87 -28.55
C GLN A 15 -4.91 12.06 -28.68
N GLY A 16 -3.76 12.67 -28.36
CA GLY A 16 -2.45 12.03 -28.34
C GLY A 16 -2.34 10.97 -27.25
N TYR A 17 -1.28 10.14 -27.33
CA TYR A 17 -1.08 9.01 -26.40
C TYR A 17 -0.99 9.45 -24.93
N GLY A 18 -0.42 10.63 -24.67
CA GLY A 18 -0.31 11.22 -23.33
C GLY A 18 -1.53 12.05 -22.88
N ASP A 19 -2.50 12.27 -23.77
CA ASP A 19 -3.64 13.15 -23.50
C ASP A 19 -4.78 12.40 -22.77
N GLY A 20 -5.76 13.17 -22.28
CA GLY A 20 -6.90 12.66 -21.52
C GLY A 20 -7.84 11.80 -22.36
N ASP A 21 -8.15 12.22 -23.59
CA ASP A 21 -9.04 11.52 -24.53
C ASP A 21 -8.25 10.82 -25.64
N PHE A 22 -7.24 10.01 -25.27
CA PHE A 22 -6.45 9.26 -26.25
C PHE A 22 -7.36 8.55 -27.26
N ARG A 23 -7.22 8.96 -28.52
CA ARG A 23 -8.07 8.52 -29.61
C ARG A 23 -7.27 8.52 -30.91
N THR A 24 -7.18 7.36 -31.54
CA THR A 24 -6.56 7.25 -32.88
C THR A 24 -7.37 6.30 -33.76
N SER A 25 -7.38 6.52 -35.07
CA SER A 25 -8.08 5.65 -36.01
C SER A 25 -7.11 4.61 -36.57
N CYS A 26 -7.49 3.34 -36.54
CA CYS A 26 -6.72 2.28 -37.19
C CYS A 26 -6.74 2.50 -38.71
N SER A 27 -5.56 2.63 -39.32
CA SER A 27 -5.41 2.85 -40.77
C SER A 27 -5.97 1.71 -41.63
N ASN A 28 -6.06 0.49 -41.09
CA ASN A 28 -6.52 -0.68 -41.83
C ASN A 28 -8.05 -0.87 -41.78
N CYS A 29 -8.66 -0.74 -40.59
CA CYS A 29 -10.09 -1.06 -40.40
C CYS A 29 -10.96 0.13 -39.96
N GLY A 30 -10.37 1.32 -39.80
CA GLY A 30 -11.09 2.52 -39.36
C GLY A 30 -11.58 2.49 -37.91
N LYS A 31 -11.28 1.42 -37.16
CA LYS A 31 -11.66 1.32 -35.74
C LYS A 31 -10.97 2.41 -34.93
N ILE A 32 -11.77 3.11 -34.13
CA ILE A 32 -11.26 4.09 -33.17
C ILE A 32 -10.66 3.33 -31.98
N LEU A 33 -9.35 3.49 -31.80
CA LEU A 33 -8.58 2.96 -30.69
C LEU A 33 -8.60 3.98 -29.54
N LYS A 34 -9.04 3.52 -28.37
CA LYS A 34 -9.02 4.26 -27.10
C LYS A 34 -8.11 3.54 -26.11
N ARG A 35 -7.85 4.14 -24.95
CA ARG A 35 -6.95 3.56 -23.93
C ARG A 35 -7.46 2.20 -23.44
N ASP A 36 -8.75 2.07 -23.16
CA ASP A 36 -9.40 0.80 -22.77
C ASP A 36 -9.21 -0.32 -23.81
N TYR A 37 -9.12 0.02 -25.09
CA TYR A 37 -8.86 -0.97 -26.14
C TYR A 37 -7.45 -1.57 -25.99
N LEU A 38 -6.45 -0.76 -25.65
CA LEU A 38 -5.07 -1.23 -25.47
C LEU A 38 -4.96 -2.22 -24.30
N GLU A 39 -5.69 -1.97 -23.21
CA GLU A 39 -5.75 -2.86 -22.04
C GLU A 39 -6.32 -4.23 -22.39
N VAL A 40 -7.46 -4.24 -23.08
CA VAL A 40 -8.11 -5.47 -23.57
C VAL A 40 -7.24 -6.17 -24.61
N PHE A 41 -6.62 -5.42 -25.52
CA PHE A 41 -5.77 -5.99 -26.56
C PHE A 41 -4.59 -6.74 -25.94
N LYS A 42 -3.95 -6.15 -24.93
CA LYS A 42 -2.89 -6.80 -24.14
C LYS A 42 -3.42 -8.05 -23.43
N PHE A 43 -4.55 -7.95 -22.73
CA PHE A 43 -5.18 -9.10 -22.06
C PHE A 43 -5.48 -10.25 -23.02
N ALA A 44 -6.13 -9.96 -24.15
CA ALA A 44 -6.49 -10.94 -25.16
C ALA A 44 -5.25 -11.58 -25.80
N THR A 45 -4.18 -10.83 -25.99
CA THR A 45 -2.89 -11.34 -26.47
C THR A 45 -2.29 -12.34 -25.48
N ASP A 46 -2.33 -12.04 -24.19
CA ASP A 46 -1.85 -12.96 -23.16
C ASP A 46 -2.74 -14.20 -23.01
N VAL A 47 -4.07 -14.05 -23.14
CA VAL A 47 -5.00 -15.19 -23.19
C VAL A 47 -4.69 -16.10 -24.38
N LYS A 48 -4.43 -15.53 -25.56
CA LYS A 48 -4.01 -16.29 -26.76
C LYS A 48 -2.71 -17.06 -26.50
N ASN A 49 -1.71 -16.39 -25.91
CA ASN A 49 -0.44 -17.00 -25.56
C ASN A 49 -0.58 -18.11 -24.50
N LEU A 50 -1.46 -17.94 -23.51
CA LEU A 50 -1.77 -18.96 -22.51
C LEU A 50 -2.38 -20.19 -23.17
N LEU A 51 -3.33 -20.00 -24.07
CA LEU A 51 -4.07 -21.11 -24.70
C LEU A 51 -3.23 -21.84 -25.76
N ALA A 52 -2.38 -21.12 -26.51
CA ALA A 52 -1.59 -21.68 -27.60
C ALA A 52 -0.21 -22.21 -27.14
N HIS A 53 0.39 -21.58 -26.14
CA HIS A 53 1.79 -21.83 -25.76
C HIS A 53 1.98 -22.11 -24.26
N GLU A 54 0.89 -22.24 -23.50
CA GLU A 54 0.91 -22.43 -22.04
C GLU A 54 1.71 -21.36 -21.28
N ARG A 55 1.85 -20.17 -21.87
CA ARG A 55 2.52 -19.03 -21.22
C ARG A 55 1.61 -18.50 -20.11
N PRO A 56 2.03 -18.54 -18.83
CA PRO A 56 1.18 -18.10 -17.73
C PRO A 56 0.79 -16.63 -17.85
N MET A 57 -0.44 -16.30 -17.45
CA MET A 57 -0.88 -14.93 -17.34
C MET A 57 0.01 -14.15 -16.35
N PRO A 58 0.39 -12.91 -16.65
CA PRO A 58 0.98 -11.97 -15.71
C PRO A 58 0.34 -12.01 -14.31
N GLY A 59 1.17 -11.96 -13.27
CA GLY A 59 0.71 -11.98 -11.87
C GLY A 59 0.44 -13.38 -11.29
N THR A 60 0.67 -14.47 -12.03
CA THR A 60 0.37 -15.85 -11.57
C THR A 60 1.61 -16.71 -11.24
N ILE A 61 2.83 -16.16 -11.41
CA ILE A 61 4.09 -16.91 -11.27
C ILE A 61 4.69 -16.80 -9.87
N LEU A 62 4.84 -15.58 -9.37
CA LEU A 62 5.56 -15.30 -8.12
C LEU A 62 4.71 -15.66 -6.90
N ASP A 63 5.32 -16.25 -5.87
CA ASP A 63 4.66 -16.53 -4.60
C ASP A 63 4.28 -15.23 -3.87
N SER A 64 3.03 -15.10 -3.42
CA SER A 64 2.51 -13.82 -2.92
C SER A 64 3.27 -13.29 -1.69
N LYS A 65 3.77 -14.21 -0.83
CA LYS A 65 4.42 -13.92 0.45
C LYS A 65 5.88 -13.54 0.26
N THR A 66 6.57 -14.29 -0.58
CA THR A 66 8.02 -14.17 -0.76
C THR A 66 8.40 -13.33 -1.97
N GLY A 67 7.52 -13.12 -2.94
CA GLY A 67 7.85 -12.47 -4.20
C GLY A 67 8.81 -13.27 -5.09
N MET A 68 9.11 -14.50 -4.70
CA MET A 68 10.06 -15.35 -5.41
C MET A 68 9.33 -16.34 -6.31
N ALA A 69 9.98 -16.72 -7.40
CA ALA A 69 9.56 -17.87 -8.19
C ALA A 69 9.96 -19.13 -7.42
N THR A 70 8.97 -19.92 -6.97
CA THR A 70 9.25 -21.26 -6.44
C THR A 70 9.14 -22.25 -7.59
N THR A 71 10.19 -23.06 -7.79
CA THR A 71 10.16 -24.17 -8.74
C THR A 71 9.08 -25.16 -8.27
N PRO A 72 8.08 -25.46 -9.11
CA PRO A 72 7.18 -26.55 -8.84
C PRO A 72 8.01 -27.83 -8.69
N GLY A 73 7.88 -28.53 -7.55
CA GLY A 73 8.24 -29.94 -7.51
C GLY A 73 7.35 -30.77 -8.44
N SER A 74 7.08 -32.02 -8.10
CA SER A 74 6.20 -32.91 -8.87
C SER A 74 4.74 -32.44 -9.02
N GLN A 75 4.32 -31.35 -8.38
CA GLN A 75 2.95 -30.82 -8.40
C GLN A 75 2.80 -29.55 -9.25
N LYS A 76 3.04 -29.66 -10.56
CA LYS A 76 3.08 -28.52 -11.49
C LYS A 76 1.76 -27.72 -11.63
N ASP A 77 0.60 -28.26 -11.23
CA ASP A 77 -0.71 -27.66 -11.53
C ASP A 77 -1.66 -27.48 -10.32
N HIS A 78 -1.14 -27.58 -9.08
CA HIS A 78 -1.96 -27.47 -7.86
C HIS A 78 -1.72 -26.20 -7.03
N PHE A 79 -0.81 -25.31 -7.45
CA PHE A 79 -0.61 -24.08 -6.71
C PHE A 79 -1.79 -23.14 -6.89
N GLU A 80 -2.35 -22.63 -5.79
CA GLU A 80 -3.43 -21.63 -5.80
C GLU A 80 -3.08 -20.41 -6.68
N ARG A 81 -1.80 -20.01 -6.75
CA ARG A 81 -1.36 -18.87 -7.57
C ARG A 81 -1.58 -19.02 -9.07
N THR A 82 -1.67 -20.26 -9.55
CA THR A 82 -1.90 -20.57 -10.97
C THR A 82 -3.38 -20.73 -11.31
N PHE A 83 -4.28 -20.61 -10.33
CA PHE A 83 -5.73 -20.71 -10.53
C PHE A 83 -6.26 -19.84 -11.68
N PRO A 84 -5.84 -18.56 -11.86
CA PRO A 84 -6.35 -17.74 -12.98
C PRO A 84 -6.05 -18.37 -14.35
N ASN A 85 -4.89 -19.02 -14.50
CA ASN A 85 -4.54 -19.73 -15.74
C ASN A 85 -5.50 -20.91 -15.98
N ARG A 86 -5.78 -21.72 -14.95
CA ARG A 86 -6.71 -22.85 -15.04
C ARG A 86 -8.13 -22.39 -15.34
N LEU A 87 -8.59 -21.33 -14.68
CA LEU A 87 -9.92 -20.75 -14.92
C LEU A 87 -10.10 -20.34 -16.39
N ILE A 88 -9.10 -19.65 -16.96
CA ILE A 88 -9.13 -19.25 -18.37
C ILE A 88 -9.09 -20.45 -19.30
N ARG A 89 -8.19 -21.41 -19.06
CA ARG A 89 -8.01 -22.59 -19.92
C ARG A 89 -9.24 -23.52 -19.93
N TYR A 90 -9.82 -23.79 -18.76
CA TYR A 90 -10.82 -24.84 -18.60
C TYR A 90 -12.26 -24.36 -18.62
N ASN A 91 -12.52 -23.06 -18.39
CA ASN A 91 -13.89 -22.55 -18.32
C ASN A 91 -14.12 -21.30 -19.19
N LEU A 92 -13.19 -20.34 -19.22
CA LEU A 92 -13.44 -19.04 -19.84
C LEU A 92 -12.92 -18.88 -21.28
N ARG A 93 -12.36 -19.93 -21.88
CA ARG A 93 -11.76 -19.90 -23.23
C ARG A 93 -12.69 -19.27 -24.27
N SER A 94 -13.92 -19.75 -24.39
CA SER A 94 -14.88 -19.26 -25.40
C SER A 94 -15.37 -17.84 -25.14
N ARG A 95 -15.31 -17.37 -23.89
CA ARG A 95 -15.81 -16.04 -23.49
C ARG A 95 -14.75 -14.94 -23.57
N LEU A 96 -13.46 -15.31 -23.59
CA LEU A 96 -12.34 -14.37 -23.52
C LEU A 96 -11.45 -14.33 -24.77
N TYR A 97 -11.54 -15.35 -25.63
CA TYR A 97 -10.59 -15.54 -26.74
C TYR A 97 -11.01 -14.82 -28.04
N ASP A 98 -12.22 -15.07 -28.55
CA ASP A 98 -12.66 -14.52 -29.84
C ASP A 98 -14.21 -14.49 -29.99
N PRO A 99 -14.83 -13.30 -30.10
CA PRO A 99 -14.20 -11.99 -29.98
C PRO A 99 -13.76 -11.70 -28.53
N PRO A 100 -12.68 -10.93 -28.32
CA PRO A 100 -12.31 -10.49 -26.98
C PRO A 100 -13.39 -9.56 -26.40
N PRO A 101 -13.54 -9.50 -25.06
CA PRO A 101 -14.51 -8.61 -24.42
C PRO A 101 -14.28 -7.14 -24.75
N ALA A 102 -15.32 -6.31 -24.66
CA ALA A 102 -15.25 -4.91 -25.08
C ALA A 102 -14.39 -4.00 -24.16
N SER A 103 -14.20 -4.39 -22.90
CA SER A 103 -13.45 -3.64 -21.89
C SER A 103 -12.92 -4.56 -20.79
N MET A 104 -11.99 -4.08 -19.97
CA MET A 104 -11.56 -4.81 -18.76
C MET A 104 -12.70 -4.97 -17.74
N ASP A 105 -13.71 -4.08 -17.74
CA ASP A 105 -14.92 -4.27 -16.94
C ASP A 105 -15.78 -5.45 -17.42
N ALA A 106 -15.86 -5.68 -18.74
CA ALA A 106 -16.50 -6.88 -19.26
C ALA A 106 -15.73 -8.15 -18.87
N VAL A 107 -14.39 -8.14 -18.95
CA VAL A 107 -13.53 -9.23 -18.46
C VAL A 107 -13.80 -9.51 -16.97
N ARG A 108 -13.90 -8.45 -16.15
CA ARG A 108 -14.23 -8.55 -14.72
C ARG A 108 -15.53 -9.29 -14.48
N LYS A 109 -16.61 -8.84 -15.12
CA LYS A 109 -17.96 -9.43 -14.94
C LYS A 109 -17.96 -10.91 -15.32
N ILE A 110 -17.29 -11.26 -16.42
CA ILE A 110 -17.11 -12.66 -16.85
C ILE A 110 -16.41 -13.49 -15.76
N ILE A 111 -15.33 -12.96 -15.17
CA ILE A 111 -14.61 -13.65 -14.08
C ILE A 111 -15.45 -13.71 -12.81
N GLU A 112 -16.15 -12.64 -12.43
CA GLU A 112 -17.02 -12.60 -11.25
C GLU A 112 -18.14 -13.63 -11.31
N GLU A 113 -18.82 -13.74 -12.46
CA GLU A 113 -19.85 -14.75 -12.69
C GLU A 113 -19.28 -16.17 -12.52
N ALA A 114 -18.08 -16.42 -13.05
CA ALA A 114 -17.42 -17.72 -12.92
C ALA A 114 -16.97 -18.03 -11.49
N LEU A 115 -16.57 -17.01 -10.72
CA LEU A 115 -16.20 -17.13 -9.31
C LEU A 115 -17.40 -17.26 -8.38
N ALA A 116 -18.58 -16.80 -8.81
CA ALA A 116 -19.81 -16.94 -8.05
C ALA A 116 -20.39 -18.36 -8.13
N ASP A 117 -20.03 -19.13 -9.16
CA ASP A 117 -20.50 -20.51 -9.38
C ASP A 117 -19.57 -21.55 -8.71
N PRO A 118 -20.03 -22.23 -7.63
CA PRO A 118 -19.22 -23.25 -6.95
C PRO A 118 -18.88 -24.45 -7.84
N GLU A 119 -19.71 -24.79 -8.83
CA GLU A 119 -19.47 -25.91 -9.74
C GLU A 119 -18.36 -25.59 -10.74
N VAL A 120 -18.28 -24.34 -11.22
CA VAL A 120 -17.14 -23.86 -12.02
C VAL A 120 -15.85 -23.97 -11.23
N ILE A 121 -15.84 -23.52 -9.97
CA ILE A 121 -14.64 -23.61 -9.13
C ILE A 121 -14.22 -25.08 -8.97
N LYS A 122 -15.16 -25.99 -8.60
CA LYS A 122 -14.89 -27.43 -8.48
C LYS A 122 -14.34 -28.05 -9.76
N GLN A 123 -14.87 -27.67 -10.91
CA GLN A 123 -14.42 -28.14 -12.23
C GLN A 123 -12.98 -27.71 -12.51
N VAL A 124 -12.67 -26.41 -12.35
CA VAL A 124 -11.37 -25.81 -12.64
C VAL A 124 -10.25 -26.42 -11.77
N GLU A 125 -10.58 -26.78 -10.55
CA GLU A 125 -9.63 -27.31 -9.57
C GLU A 125 -9.65 -28.83 -9.45
N ARG A 126 -10.41 -29.50 -10.34
CA ARG A 126 -10.47 -30.96 -10.48
C ARG A 126 -10.76 -31.67 -9.15
N VAL A 127 -11.69 -31.11 -8.37
CA VAL A 127 -12.05 -31.65 -7.05
C VAL A 127 -12.59 -33.08 -7.18
N THR A 128 -11.97 -34.02 -6.46
CA THR A 128 -12.35 -35.44 -6.46
C THR A 128 -13.78 -35.68 -5.98
N ILE A 129 -14.41 -36.77 -6.42
CA ILE A 129 -15.81 -37.13 -6.09
C ILE A 129 -16.09 -37.10 -4.58
N VAL A 130 -15.14 -37.55 -3.74
CA VAL A 130 -15.25 -37.57 -2.26
C VAL A 130 -15.46 -36.16 -1.68
N ASN A 131 -14.92 -35.13 -2.32
CA ASN A 131 -14.96 -33.75 -1.85
C ASN A 131 -16.11 -32.92 -2.47
N LYS A 132 -16.87 -33.47 -3.42
CA LYS A 132 -17.99 -32.76 -4.10
C LYS A 132 -19.14 -32.36 -3.18
N ARG A 133 -19.32 -33.06 -2.05
CA ARG A 133 -20.38 -32.81 -1.06
C ARG A 133 -20.11 -31.61 -0.14
N LYS A 134 -18.91 -31.03 -0.17
CA LYS A 134 -18.56 -29.84 0.62
C LYS A 134 -18.88 -28.57 -0.18
N ILE A 135 -19.34 -27.53 0.52
CA ILE A 135 -19.36 -26.18 -0.02
C ILE A 135 -17.91 -25.79 -0.29
N TRP A 136 -17.56 -25.64 -1.56
CA TRP A 136 -16.19 -25.37 -1.97
C TRP A 136 -16.02 -23.89 -2.28
N ARG A 137 -15.05 -23.25 -1.63
CA ARG A 137 -14.77 -21.82 -1.78
C ARG A 137 -13.35 -21.66 -2.30
N LEU A 138 -13.16 -20.64 -3.13
CA LEU A 138 -11.85 -20.32 -3.66
C LEU A 138 -10.88 -19.96 -2.53
N GLY A 139 -9.69 -20.56 -2.59
CA GLY A 139 -8.62 -20.31 -1.63
C GLY A 139 -8.21 -18.84 -1.55
N GLN A 140 -7.58 -18.45 -0.44
CA GLN A 140 -7.19 -17.05 -0.23
C GLN A 140 -6.11 -16.62 -1.23
N GLU A 141 -5.13 -17.47 -1.51
CA GLU A 141 -4.04 -17.17 -2.44
C GLU A 141 -4.56 -17.12 -3.88
N ALA A 142 -5.48 -18.02 -4.25
CA ALA A 142 -6.11 -17.98 -5.56
C ALA A 142 -6.87 -16.66 -5.79
N ARG A 143 -7.60 -16.17 -4.79
CA ARG A 143 -8.25 -14.85 -4.84
C ARG A 143 -7.24 -13.71 -4.98
N VAL A 144 -6.09 -13.77 -4.28
CA VAL A 144 -4.99 -12.80 -4.44
C VAL A 144 -4.47 -12.79 -5.87
N HIS A 145 -4.27 -13.96 -6.47
CA HIS A 145 -3.69 -14.08 -7.80
C HIS A 145 -4.66 -13.70 -8.92
N VAL A 146 -5.97 -13.89 -8.75
CA VAL A 146 -6.97 -13.29 -9.66
C VAL A 146 -6.84 -11.76 -9.66
N ARG A 147 -6.74 -11.13 -8.48
CA ARG A 147 -6.56 -9.67 -8.38
C ARG A 147 -5.25 -9.20 -9.01
N LYS A 148 -4.15 -9.89 -8.72
CA LYS A 148 -2.82 -9.57 -9.27
C LYS A 148 -2.73 -9.72 -10.77
N MET A 149 -3.50 -10.63 -11.38
CA MET A 149 -3.61 -10.75 -12.83
C MET A 149 -4.41 -9.57 -13.39
N MET A 150 -5.60 -9.29 -12.82
CA MET A 150 -6.46 -8.20 -13.29
C MET A 150 -5.76 -6.83 -13.26
N SER A 151 -4.98 -6.54 -12.21
CA SER A 151 -4.25 -5.28 -12.08
C SER A 151 -3.14 -5.07 -13.12
N ARG A 152 -2.79 -6.08 -13.93
CA ARG A 152 -1.77 -5.95 -15.01
C ARG A 152 -2.31 -5.32 -16.27
N TYR A 153 -3.63 -5.29 -16.38
CA TYR A 153 -4.34 -4.84 -17.56
C TYR A 153 -5.20 -3.64 -17.23
N TRP A 154 -5.92 -3.69 -16.11
CA TRP A 154 -6.89 -2.66 -15.78
C TRP A 154 -6.20 -1.35 -15.40
N GLY A 155 -6.43 -0.33 -16.23
CA GLY A 155 -5.77 0.95 -16.09
C GLY A 155 -4.29 0.92 -16.42
N ASN A 156 -3.87 -0.10 -17.15
CA ASN A 156 -2.49 -0.28 -17.57
C ASN A 156 -2.44 -0.71 -19.04
N SER A 157 -2.42 0.30 -19.92
CA SER A 157 -2.21 0.14 -21.36
C SER A 157 -0.73 -0.02 -21.74
N SER A 158 0.19 0.09 -20.79
CA SER A 158 1.62 -0.11 -21.01
C SER A 158 1.93 -1.56 -21.38
N PRO A 159 2.94 -1.82 -22.24
CA PRO A 159 3.43 -3.18 -22.48
C PRO A 159 4.02 -3.83 -21.21
N PHE A 160 4.36 -3.04 -20.20
CA PHE A 160 4.87 -3.52 -18.92
C PHE A 160 3.74 -3.86 -17.94
N THR A 161 4.03 -4.61 -16.88
CA THR A 161 3.07 -4.93 -15.79
C THR A 161 2.79 -3.77 -14.83
N LEU A 162 3.29 -2.58 -15.19
CA LEU A 162 3.27 -1.30 -14.51
C LEU A 162 2.86 -0.23 -15.53
N GLU A 163 2.05 0.74 -15.09
CA GLU A 163 1.82 1.95 -15.86
C GLU A 163 3.09 2.84 -15.77
N LEU A 164 3.82 2.91 -16.88
CA LEU A 164 5.17 3.47 -16.93
C LEU A 164 5.18 5.01 -16.82
N GLY A 165 4.18 5.71 -17.37
CA GLY A 165 4.15 7.17 -17.35
C GLY A 165 4.09 7.71 -15.91
N GLY A 166 3.17 7.19 -15.12
CA GLY A 166 3.01 7.51 -13.72
C GLY A 166 4.21 7.11 -12.86
N ALA A 167 4.82 5.96 -13.17
CA ALA A 167 6.06 5.55 -12.49
C ALA A 167 7.19 6.55 -12.74
N VAL A 168 7.39 6.97 -14.00
CA VAL A 168 8.40 7.96 -14.36
C VAL A 168 8.13 9.31 -13.67
N LEU A 169 6.88 9.76 -13.62
CA LEU A 169 6.50 10.99 -12.90
C LEU A 169 6.82 10.89 -11.41
N ARG A 170 6.48 9.76 -10.77
CA ARG A 170 6.80 9.51 -9.36
C ARG A 170 8.30 9.48 -9.09
N GLN A 171 9.07 8.80 -9.93
CA GLN A 171 10.54 8.80 -9.83
C GLN A 171 11.15 10.19 -10.10
N GLY A 172 10.52 10.99 -10.96
CA GLY A 172 10.90 12.38 -11.20
C GLY A 172 10.81 13.24 -9.94
N ILE A 173 9.77 13.07 -9.13
CA ILE A 173 9.61 13.77 -7.83
C ILE A 173 10.74 13.43 -6.88
N PHE A 174 11.09 12.14 -6.79
CA PHE A 174 12.21 11.71 -5.97
C PHE A 174 13.51 12.37 -6.43
N THR A 175 13.78 12.31 -7.74
CA THR A 175 14.97 12.92 -8.35
C THR A 175 15.05 14.42 -8.09
N GLU A 176 13.94 15.15 -8.25
CA GLU A 176 13.88 16.59 -8.00
C GLU A 176 14.18 16.93 -6.53
N LYS A 177 13.63 16.15 -5.59
CA LYS A 177 13.92 16.32 -4.15
C LYS A 177 15.40 16.09 -3.85
N MET A 178 15.99 15.01 -4.38
CA MET A 178 17.40 14.72 -4.17
C MET A 178 18.31 15.79 -4.80
N PHE A 179 17.94 16.32 -5.96
CA PHE A 179 18.63 17.42 -6.61
C PHE A 179 18.57 18.71 -5.78
N LYS A 180 17.40 19.08 -5.26
CA LYS A 180 17.23 20.29 -4.42
C LYS A 180 18.01 20.22 -3.10
N MET A 181 18.22 19.02 -2.55
CA MET A 181 19.05 18.81 -1.35
C MET A 181 20.56 18.94 -1.63
N ASP A 182 20.95 18.80 -2.90
CA ASP A 182 22.29 19.05 -3.42
C ASP A 182 23.45 18.35 -2.67
N TRP A 183 23.22 17.11 -2.23
CA TRP A 183 24.24 16.33 -1.50
C TRP A 183 25.50 16.04 -2.32
N LEU A 184 25.40 16.02 -3.65
CA LEU A 184 26.52 15.75 -4.54
C LEU A 184 27.61 16.82 -4.45
N HIS A 185 27.24 18.07 -4.20
CA HIS A 185 28.19 19.18 -4.06
C HIS A 185 28.51 19.50 -2.59
N SER A 186 28.00 18.71 -1.65
CA SER A 186 28.33 18.87 -0.23
C SER A 186 29.78 18.46 0.03
N PRO A 187 30.57 19.26 0.79
CA PRO A 187 31.91 18.86 1.21
C PRO A 187 31.90 17.60 2.12
N ALA A 188 30.74 17.25 2.69
CA ALA A 188 30.52 16.07 3.52
C ALA A 188 29.82 14.91 2.76
N ALA A 189 29.85 14.92 1.43
CA ALA A 189 29.17 13.92 0.60
C ALA A 189 29.60 12.49 0.96
N ARG A 190 30.91 12.27 1.20
CA ARG A 190 31.44 10.94 1.49
C ARG A 190 30.98 10.40 2.84
N GLU A 191 31.00 11.24 3.87
CA GLU A 191 30.51 10.92 5.21
C GLU A 191 29.00 10.68 5.17
N THR A 192 28.27 11.46 4.36
CA THR A 192 26.83 11.27 4.13
C THR A 192 26.56 9.91 3.49
N MET A 193 27.35 9.50 2.49
CA MET A 193 27.28 8.16 1.89
C MET A 193 27.55 7.04 2.89
N ILE A 194 28.54 7.18 3.77
CA ILE A 194 28.81 6.15 4.79
C ILE A 194 27.59 6.00 5.72
N ARG A 195 27.05 7.10 6.22
CA ARG A 195 25.88 7.09 7.11
C ARG A 195 24.62 6.52 6.43
N LEU A 196 24.34 6.90 5.19
CA LEU A 196 23.16 6.42 4.47
C LEU A 196 23.24 4.92 4.16
N ILE A 197 24.43 4.40 3.82
CA ILE A 197 24.64 2.96 3.60
C ILE A 197 24.43 2.17 4.90
N GLU A 198 24.94 2.66 6.03
CA GLU A 198 24.70 2.04 7.32
C GLU A 198 23.20 2.03 7.66
N LYS A 199 22.52 3.15 7.48
CA LYS A 199 21.09 3.29 7.73
C LYS A 199 20.25 2.39 6.80
N TYR A 200 20.66 2.21 5.55
CA TYR A 200 20.05 1.27 4.61
C TYR A 200 20.21 -0.20 5.03
N ASN A 201 21.38 -0.58 5.53
CA ASN A 201 21.59 -1.92 6.10
C ASN A 201 20.67 -2.15 7.31
N ARG A 202 20.60 -1.18 8.22
CA ARG A 202 19.68 -1.20 9.37
C ARG A 202 18.22 -1.30 8.95
N PHE A 203 17.82 -0.58 7.90
CA PHE A 203 16.49 -0.64 7.29
C PHE A 203 16.17 -2.03 6.72
N THR A 204 17.14 -2.68 6.07
CA THR A 204 17.00 -4.06 5.59
C THR A 204 16.77 -5.05 6.73
N VAL A 205 17.44 -4.87 7.88
CA VAL A 205 17.20 -5.68 9.08
C VAL A 205 15.78 -5.48 9.64
N ILE A 206 15.28 -4.25 9.65
CA ILE A 206 13.89 -3.95 10.06
C ILE A 206 12.91 -4.74 9.17
N MET A 207 13.09 -4.70 7.85
CA MET A 207 12.24 -5.44 6.90
C MET A 207 12.33 -6.96 7.08
N ARG A 208 13.52 -7.49 7.38
CA ARG A 208 13.73 -8.91 7.69
C ARG A 208 12.99 -9.34 8.95
N GLN A 209 13.10 -8.58 10.03
CA GLN A 209 12.52 -8.94 11.33
C GLN A 209 11.00 -8.73 11.37
N ASN A 210 10.46 -7.92 10.47
CA ASN A 210 9.04 -7.55 10.44
C ASN A 210 8.44 -7.82 9.04
N PRO A 211 8.41 -9.08 8.57
CA PRO A 211 8.09 -9.41 7.19
C PRO A 211 6.66 -9.06 6.75
N THR A 212 5.76 -8.78 7.71
CA THR A 212 4.35 -8.40 7.49
C THR A 212 4.07 -6.91 7.69
N GLN A 213 5.10 -6.10 7.97
CA GLN A 213 4.95 -4.66 8.21
C GLN A 213 5.57 -3.84 7.09
N ILE A 214 4.90 -2.74 6.73
CA ILE A 214 5.38 -1.82 5.71
C ILE A 214 6.44 -0.91 6.32
N ALA A 215 7.69 -1.08 5.88
CA ALA A 215 8.78 -0.18 6.23
C ALA A 215 8.87 0.96 5.20
N VAL A 216 8.87 2.21 5.67
CA VAL A 216 8.91 3.40 4.82
C VAL A 216 10.28 4.07 4.93
N PRO A 217 11.01 4.25 3.82
CA PRO A 217 12.33 4.84 3.83
C PRO A 217 12.27 6.36 4.07
N THR A 218 13.31 6.91 4.70
CA THR A 218 13.66 8.33 4.55
C THR A 218 14.39 8.55 3.22
N LEU A 219 14.50 9.80 2.72
CA LEU A 219 15.12 10.12 1.43
C LEU A 219 16.56 9.57 1.26
N ASP A 220 17.38 9.60 2.31
CA ASP A 220 18.73 8.99 2.36
C ASP A 220 18.70 7.46 2.19
N VAL A 221 17.80 6.79 2.90
CA VAL A 221 17.63 5.33 2.82
C VAL A 221 17.12 4.92 1.44
N ASP A 222 16.17 5.69 0.90
CA ASP A 222 15.56 5.42 -0.40
C ASP A 222 16.57 5.65 -1.53
N LEU A 223 17.44 6.66 -1.43
CA LEU A 223 18.55 6.86 -2.37
C LEU A 223 19.48 5.65 -2.41
N ALA A 224 19.87 5.13 -1.24
CA ALA A 224 20.67 3.90 -1.15
C ALA A 224 19.96 2.71 -1.80
N TRP A 225 18.66 2.60 -1.53
CA TRP A 225 17.83 1.51 -2.02
C TRP A 225 17.67 1.57 -3.55
N HIS A 226 17.33 2.72 -4.12
CA HIS A 226 17.28 2.95 -5.56
C HIS A 226 18.62 2.63 -6.22
N THR A 227 19.73 3.07 -5.62
CA THR A 227 21.08 2.77 -6.13
C THR A 227 21.33 1.26 -6.16
N HIS A 228 20.94 0.52 -5.13
CA HIS A 228 21.09 -0.94 -5.10
C HIS A 228 20.22 -1.63 -6.18
N GLN A 229 19.02 -1.11 -6.47
CA GLN A 229 18.13 -1.63 -7.53
C GLN A 229 18.69 -1.46 -8.95
N LEU A 230 19.63 -0.51 -9.17
CA LEU A 230 20.32 -0.36 -10.46
C LEU A 230 21.20 -1.57 -10.82
N SER A 231 21.39 -2.52 -9.90
CA SER A 231 22.05 -3.82 -10.14
C SER A 231 21.07 -4.97 -9.87
N PRO A 232 20.09 -5.26 -10.77
CA PRO A 232 18.94 -6.12 -10.46
C PRO A 232 19.30 -7.52 -9.97
N ALA A 233 20.32 -8.16 -10.55
CA ALA A 233 20.75 -9.49 -10.14
C ALA A 233 21.31 -9.50 -8.70
N SER A 234 22.21 -8.56 -8.40
CA SER A 234 22.77 -8.37 -7.06
C SER A 234 21.68 -7.99 -6.05
N TYR A 235 20.75 -7.13 -6.45
CA TYR A 235 19.63 -6.70 -5.62
C TYR A 235 18.74 -7.89 -5.24
N TYR A 236 18.36 -8.69 -6.23
CA TYR A 236 17.54 -9.88 -6.03
C TYR A 236 18.23 -10.88 -5.09
N GLU A 237 19.48 -11.24 -5.38
CA GLU A 237 20.26 -12.18 -4.57
C GLU A 237 20.43 -11.69 -3.13
N SER A 238 20.87 -10.44 -2.94
CA SER A 238 21.10 -9.85 -1.62
C SER A 238 19.81 -9.78 -0.81
N THR A 239 18.70 -9.31 -1.39
CA THR A 239 17.44 -9.15 -0.65
C THR A 239 16.81 -10.48 -0.29
N CYS A 240 16.79 -11.44 -1.23
CA CYS A 240 16.27 -12.78 -0.97
C CYS A 240 17.10 -13.49 0.11
N THR A 241 18.42 -13.44 0.02
CA THR A 241 19.31 -14.06 1.00
C THR A 241 19.21 -13.42 2.39
N LYS A 242 19.16 -12.09 2.46
CA LYS A 242 19.13 -11.37 3.75
C LYS A 242 17.77 -11.42 4.42
N THR A 243 16.68 -11.40 3.66
CA THR A 243 15.33 -11.20 4.20
C THR A 243 14.41 -12.42 4.05
N GLY A 244 14.80 -13.44 3.27
CA GLY A 244 13.97 -14.60 2.96
C GLY A 244 12.86 -14.32 1.95
N LYS A 245 12.83 -13.11 1.36
CA LYS A 245 11.90 -12.71 0.31
C LYS A 245 12.53 -11.69 -0.63
N PHE A 246 12.01 -11.59 -1.84
CA PHE A 246 12.25 -10.41 -2.66
C PHE A 246 11.60 -9.21 -1.97
N ILE A 247 12.34 -8.11 -1.83
CA ILE A 247 11.79 -6.85 -1.33
C ILE A 247 11.44 -6.02 -2.55
N ASP A 248 10.16 -5.89 -2.85
CA ASP A 248 9.71 -5.03 -3.94
C ASP A 248 9.60 -3.58 -3.47
N HIS A 249 9.91 -2.64 -4.37
CA HIS A 249 9.75 -1.21 -4.15
C HIS A 249 8.38 -0.80 -4.68
N ASP A 250 7.39 -0.78 -3.77
CA ASP A 250 6.02 -0.47 -4.16
C ASP A 250 5.91 0.99 -4.61
N ASP A 251 5.57 1.16 -5.87
CA ASP A 251 5.46 2.44 -6.53
C ASP A 251 4.14 3.18 -6.20
N LYS A 252 3.19 2.54 -5.48
CA LYS A 252 1.94 3.20 -5.06
C LYS A 252 1.46 2.80 -3.66
N ILE A 253 1.47 3.74 -2.71
CA ILE A 253 0.98 3.57 -1.34
C ILE A 253 0.02 4.71 -0.97
N ALA A 254 -1.13 4.38 -0.37
CA ALA A 254 -2.09 5.38 0.12
C ALA A 254 -1.44 6.34 1.13
N GLU A 255 -1.65 7.65 1.01
CA GLU A 255 -0.94 8.68 1.81
C GLU A 255 -1.04 8.46 3.34
N ASP A 256 -2.24 8.15 3.86
CA ASP A 256 -2.44 7.87 5.30
C ASP A 256 -1.71 6.59 5.73
N LYS A 257 -1.70 5.58 4.86
CA LYS A 257 -0.99 4.32 5.12
C LYS A 257 0.52 4.54 5.09
N LEU A 258 1.02 5.36 4.18
CA LEU A 258 2.43 5.74 4.09
C LEU A 258 2.87 6.46 5.36
N SER A 259 2.12 7.48 5.80
CA SER A 259 2.42 8.26 7.01
C SER A 259 2.41 7.39 8.27
N THR A 260 1.37 6.57 8.46
CA THR A 260 1.30 5.65 9.62
C THR A 260 2.38 4.57 9.62
N SER A 261 2.78 4.08 8.43
CA SER A 261 3.88 3.11 8.29
C SER A 261 5.25 3.75 8.52
N PHE A 262 5.40 5.04 8.20
CA PHE A 262 6.58 5.83 8.53
C PHE A 262 6.70 6.09 10.04
N GLU A 263 5.60 6.35 10.74
CA GLU A 263 5.58 6.41 12.21
C GLU A 263 6.06 5.09 12.82
N TRP A 264 5.53 3.96 12.33
CA TRP A 264 5.95 2.63 12.78
C TRP A 264 7.44 2.37 12.51
N THR A 265 7.92 2.68 11.30
CA THR A 265 9.33 2.49 10.92
C THR A 265 10.25 3.33 11.83
N SER A 266 9.87 4.58 12.09
CA SER A 266 10.61 5.50 12.95
C SER A 266 10.71 4.98 14.39
N LYS A 267 9.60 4.43 14.91
CA LYS A 267 9.56 3.80 16.22
C LYS A 267 10.49 2.59 16.30
N VAL A 268 10.36 1.64 15.38
CA VAL A 268 11.14 0.40 15.39
C VAL A 268 12.63 0.69 15.24
N TYR A 269 13.01 1.63 14.36
CA TYR A 269 14.40 2.05 14.23
C TYR A 269 14.96 2.61 15.55
N GLN A 270 14.21 3.47 16.25
CA GLN A 270 14.63 4.00 17.54
C GLN A 270 14.76 2.90 18.60
N GLU A 271 13.80 1.98 18.67
CA GLU A 271 13.81 0.85 19.62
C GLU A 271 14.95 -0.13 19.34
N MET A 272 15.35 -0.30 18.08
CA MET A 272 16.46 -1.17 17.70
C MET A 272 17.82 -0.51 17.95
N TYR A 273 17.99 0.74 17.50
CA TYR A 273 19.31 1.36 17.39
C TYR A 273 19.56 2.51 18.37
N GLY A 274 18.56 2.98 19.11
CA GLY A 274 18.71 4.08 20.07
C GLY A 274 19.03 5.43 19.42
N GLU A 275 18.68 5.58 18.15
CA GLU A 275 18.89 6.78 17.34
C GLU A 275 17.57 7.23 16.70
N VAL A 276 17.45 8.53 16.40
CA VAL A 276 16.30 9.03 15.64
C VAL A 276 16.38 8.56 14.19
N TYR A 277 15.27 8.09 13.63
CA TYR A 277 15.24 7.63 12.24
C TYR A 277 15.25 8.80 11.24
N SER A 278 14.29 9.71 11.38
CA SER A 278 14.29 10.99 10.65
C SER A 278 15.04 12.04 11.47
N GLU A 279 15.98 12.74 10.86
CA GLU A 279 16.74 13.83 11.49
C GLU A 279 16.14 15.20 11.17
N CYS A 280 15.32 15.29 10.12
CA CYS A 280 14.60 16.51 9.77
C CYS A 280 13.79 17.06 10.94
N THR A 281 13.87 18.37 11.17
CA THR A 281 13.21 19.07 12.28
C THR A 281 11.89 19.74 11.91
N CYS A 282 11.28 19.37 10.77
CA CYS A 282 9.97 19.91 10.36
C CYS A 282 8.85 19.51 11.33
N TRP A 283 7.74 20.26 11.29
CA TRP A 283 6.58 20.03 12.16
C TRP A 283 6.12 18.56 12.11
N TYR A 284 6.05 17.96 10.92
CA TYR A 284 5.64 16.56 10.74
C TYR A 284 6.61 15.57 11.40
N CYS A 285 7.91 15.71 11.17
CA CYS A 285 8.90 14.78 11.74
C CYS A 285 8.97 14.89 13.27
N GLU A 286 8.76 16.08 13.82
CA GLU A 286 8.61 16.27 15.27
C GLU A 286 7.35 15.58 15.82
N SER A 287 6.22 15.70 15.11
CA SER A 287 4.97 15.00 15.46
C SER A 287 5.11 13.48 15.41
N VAL A 288 5.82 12.95 14.41
CA VAL A 288 6.14 11.52 14.31
C VAL A 288 7.01 11.08 15.50
N ARG A 289 8.11 11.80 15.80
CA ARG A 289 9.01 11.44 16.92
C ARG A 289 8.30 11.38 18.27
N ILE A 290 7.32 12.26 18.51
CA ILE A 290 6.60 12.28 19.80
C ILE A 290 5.52 11.19 19.89
N SER A 291 5.01 10.68 18.77
CA SER A 291 3.87 9.74 18.74
C SER A 291 4.16 8.44 19.50
N PHE A 292 5.40 7.96 19.44
CA PHE A 292 5.86 6.76 20.13
C PHE A 292 6.71 7.02 21.38
N SER A 293 7.11 8.28 21.62
CA SER A 293 7.83 8.67 22.85
C SER A 293 6.92 8.76 24.10
N SER A 294 5.60 8.61 23.93
CA SER A 294 4.59 9.02 24.92
C SER A 294 3.65 7.92 25.41
N SER A 295 3.95 6.65 25.11
CA SER A 295 3.25 5.51 25.73
C SER A 295 3.24 5.68 27.26
N LEU A 296 2.05 5.63 27.86
CA LEU A 296 1.83 5.88 29.30
C LEU A 296 2.68 4.96 30.19
N ALA A 297 3.06 3.78 29.72
CA ALA A 297 3.98 2.86 30.40
C ALA A 297 5.41 3.45 30.54
N HIS A 298 5.89 4.22 29.55
CA HIS A 298 7.22 4.87 29.57
C HIS A 298 7.27 6.19 30.38
N ARG A 299 6.14 6.61 31.00
CA ARG A 299 6.15 7.77 31.90
C ARG A 299 6.66 7.45 33.30
N LEU A 300 6.65 6.19 33.68
CA LEU A 300 7.25 5.73 34.92
C LEU A 300 8.78 5.66 34.73
N PRO A 301 9.59 6.29 35.61
CA PRO A 301 11.06 6.32 35.48
C PRO A 301 11.71 4.94 35.35
N ILE A 302 11.06 3.92 35.92
CA ILE A 302 11.52 2.53 35.98
C ILE A 302 11.42 1.82 34.61
N PHE A 303 10.58 2.32 33.70
CA PHE A 303 10.35 1.73 32.37
C PHE A 303 10.95 2.53 31.21
N LYS A 304 11.67 3.64 31.49
CA LYS A 304 12.37 4.39 30.45
C LYS A 304 13.64 3.68 30.04
N SER A 305 13.64 3.12 28.83
CA SER A 305 14.85 2.56 28.24
C SER A 305 15.81 3.69 27.85
N GLU A 306 17.11 3.39 27.79
CA GLU A 306 18.11 4.35 27.31
C GLU A 306 17.85 4.79 25.86
N LYS A 307 17.15 3.95 25.09
CA LYS A 307 16.75 4.22 23.70
C LYS A 307 15.60 5.24 23.61
N ASP A 308 14.78 5.39 24.65
CA ASP A 308 13.72 6.40 24.70
C ASP A 308 14.27 7.84 24.82
N LYS A 309 15.55 7.97 25.20
CA LYS A 309 16.27 9.23 25.27
C LYS A 309 16.87 9.65 23.92
N ALA A 310 16.72 8.86 22.86
CA ALA A 310 17.32 9.15 21.55
C ALA A 310 16.97 10.55 21.01
N PRO A 311 15.70 11.03 21.07
CA PRO A 311 15.39 12.39 20.65
C PRO A 311 16.10 13.44 21.50
N ASP A 312 16.21 13.23 22.81
CA ASP A 312 16.86 14.18 23.71
C ASP A 312 18.37 14.25 23.44
N LYS A 313 19.02 13.10 23.21
CA LYS A 313 20.43 13.03 22.79
C LYS A 313 20.66 13.72 21.44
N PHE A 314 19.75 13.51 20.48
CA PHE A 314 19.82 14.17 19.18
C PHE A 314 19.83 15.71 19.31
N TYR A 315 18.93 16.26 20.12
CA TYR A 315 18.90 17.70 20.40
C TYR A 315 20.12 18.19 21.19
N GLN A 316 20.51 17.48 22.26
CA GLN A 316 21.64 17.86 23.12
C GLN A 316 22.99 17.81 22.41
N SER A 317 23.14 16.93 21.41
CA SER A 317 24.36 16.84 20.59
C SER A 317 24.59 18.04 19.66
N GLY A 318 23.60 18.93 19.51
CA GLY A 318 23.65 20.03 18.54
C GLY A 318 23.33 19.61 17.10
N ARG A 319 23.28 18.31 16.80
CA ARG A 319 23.02 17.78 15.44
C ARG A 319 21.68 18.23 14.86
N ALA A 320 20.66 18.39 15.70
CA ALA A 320 19.35 18.90 15.27
C ALA A 320 19.43 20.29 14.60
N ALA A 321 20.37 21.14 15.02
CA ALA A 321 20.54 22.47 14.43
C ALA A 321 21.09 22.42 12.99
N LEU A 322 21.73 21.30 12.61
CA LEU A 322 22.26 21.05 11.27
C LEU A 322 21.23 20.37 10.35
N CYS A 323 20.02 20.10 10.85
CA CYS A 323 18.97 19.40 10.12
C CYS A 323 17.70 20.25 9.96
N PRO A 324 17.76 21.41 9.28
CA PRO A 324 16.60 22.27 9.09
C PRO A 324 15.58 21.64 8.12
N PRO A 325 14.29 22.01 8.20
CA PRO A 325 13.21 21.43 7.38
C PRO A 325 13.44 21.48 5.86
N ASN A 326 14.10 22.52 5.37
CA ASN A 326 14.33 22.77 3.94
C ASN A 326 15.54 22.03 3.36
N ASN A 327 16.40 21.45 4.19
CA ASN A 327 17.62 20.78 3.75
C ASN A 327 17.94 19.53 4.58
N SER A 328 16.93 18.69 4.82
CA SER A 328 17.09 17.46 5.60
C SER A 328 16.30 16.31 5.02
N ALA A 329 16.88 15.11 5.06
CA ALA A 329 16.17 13.90 4.73
C ALA A 329 15.03 13.67 5.72
N HIS A 330 13.81 13.59 5.18
CA HIS A 330 12.61 13.12 5.88
C HIS A 330 11.98 11.95 5.11
N ILE A 331 10.71 11.65 5.39
CA ILE A 331 9.94 10.62 4.68
C ILE A 331 10.10 10.73 3.16
N SER A 332 10.40 9.61 2.50
CA SER A 332 10.26 9.52 1.04
C SER A 332 8.81 9.15 0.71
N ALA A 333 8.14 10.04 -0.02
CA ALA A 333 6.71 9.93 -0.33
C ALA A 333 6.41 10.01 -1.82
N HIS A 334 7.41 9.72 -2.67
CA HIS A 334 7.25 9.77 -4.12
C HIS A 334 6.28 8.71 -4.65
N ASN A 335 6.09 7.61 -3.91
CA ASN A 335 5.09 6.58 -4.16
C ASN A 335 3.71 6.88 -3.55
N SER A 336 3.50 8.04 -2.93
CA SER A 336 2.23 8.40 -2.30
C SER A 336 1.13 8.58 -3.35
N VAL A 337 -0.04 7.98 -3.10
CA VAL A 337 -1.21 8.03 -3.99
C VAL A 337 -2.49 8.39 -3.23
N ARG A 338 -3.47 8.97 -3.92
CA ARG A 338 -4.83 9.12 -3.40
C ARG A 338 -5.63 7.85 -3.64
N VAL A 339 -6.50 7.51 -2.70
CA VAL A 339 -7.44 6.41 -2.85
C VAL A 339 -8.82 6.97 -3.17
N THR A 340 -9.43 6.49 -4.26
CA THR A 340 -10.83 6.79 -4.59
C THR A 340 -11.70 5.56 -4.34
N GLU A 341 -12.72 5.69 -3.49
CA GLU A 341 -13.68 4.62 -3.19
C GLU A 341 -15.02 4.93 -3.86
N ASN A 342 -15.62 3.94 -4.52
CA ASN A 342 -16.95 4.06 -5.16
C ASN A 342 -18.10 3.53 -4.29
N ASP A 343 -17.77 2.83 -3.21
CA ASP A 343 -18.71 2.32 -2.22
C ASP A 343 -18.89 3.37 -1.13
N SER A 344 -20.14 3.82 -0.91
CA SER A 344 -20.44 4.92 0.03
C SER A 344 -20.03 4.59 1.46
N ILE A 345 -20.11 3.32 1.88
CA ILE A 345 -19.71 2.87 3.21
C ILE A 345 -18.19 2.89 3.34
N ARG A 346 -17.47 2.37 2.34
CA ARG A 346 -15.99 2.34 2.36
C ARG A 346 -15.40 3.73 2.27
N SER A 347 -15.99 4.60 1.44
CA SER A 347 -15.62 6.00 1.32
C SER A 347 -15.76 6.73 2.66
N GLU A 348 -16.89 6.55 3.36
CA GLU A 348 -17.09 7.10 4.71
C GLU A 348 -16.09 6.55 5.73
N VAL A 349 -15.78 5.25 5.69
CA VAL A 349 -14.78 4.63 6.57
C VAL A 349 -13.39 5.22 6.30
N HIS A 350 -12.98 5.36 5.04
CA HIS A 350 -11.71 5.98 4.66
C HIS A 350 -11.63 7.43 5.10
N HIS A 351 -12.69 8.20 4.87
CA HIS A 351 -12.79 9.59 5.31
C HIS A 351 -12.61 9.70 6.84
N ARG A 352 -13.27 8.82 7.60
CA ARG A 352 -13.12 8.76 9.06
C ARG A 352 -11.70 8.40 9.49
N ILE A 353 -11.06 7.42 8.84
CA ILE A 353 -9.66 7.05 9.11
C ILE A 353 -8.74 8.23 8.85
N HIS A 354 -8.93 8.95 7.75
CA HIS A 354 -8.18 10.14 7.39
C HIS A 354 -8.32 11.25 8.45
N LEU A 355 -9.55 11.57 8.86
CA LEU A 355 -9.80 12.56 9.92
C LEU A 355 -9.16 12.17 11.25
N LEU A 356 -9.22 10.88 11.63
CA LEU A 356 -8.56 10.38 12.82
C LEU A 356 -7.03 10.49 12.73
N HIS A 357 -6.45 10.24 11.55
CA HIS A 357 -5.03 10.43 11.32
C HIS A 357 -4.62 11.90 11.45
N GLN A 358 -5.34 12.81 10.80
CA GLN A 358 -5.11 14.25 10.91
C GLN A 358 -5.20 14.73 12.36
N LYS A 359 -6.25 14.33 13.09
CA LYS A 359 -6.43 14.69 14.50
C LYS A 359 -5.26 14.19 15.36
N ARG A 360 -4.80 12.95 15.14
CA ARG A 360 -3.64 12.39 15.85
C ARG A 360 -2.37 13.18 15.59
N LEU A 361 -2.12 13.56 14.33
CA LEU A 361 -0.96 14.36 13.97
C LEU A 361 -1.01 15.75 14.63
N GLU A 362 -2.19 16.37 14.71
CA GLU A 362 -2.38 17.66 15.39
C GLU A 362 -2.10 17.55 16.90
N GLU A 363 -2.69 16.56 17.57
CA GLU A 363 -2.44 16.31 18.99
C GLU A 363 -0.95 16.04 19.27
N ASN A 364 -0.28 15.33 18.37
CA ASN A 364 1.16 15.08 18.47
C ASN A 364 1.97 16.35 18.24
N TYR A 365 1.60 17.17 17.26
CA TYR A 365 2.26 18.45 17.01
C TYR A 365 2.17 19.37 18.23
N GLU A 366 0.99 19.49 18.84
CA GLU A 366 0.83 20.26 20.08
C GLU A 366 1.70 19.73 21.23
N LYS A 367 1.77 18.41 21.41
CA LYS A 367 2.64 17.79 22.42
C LYS A 367 4.11 18.10 22.15
N ALA A 368 4.53 18.03 20.88
CA ALA A 368 5.89 18.35 20.47
C ALA A 368 6.21 19.83 20.75
N ARG A 369 5.32 20.76 20.39
CA ARG A 369 5.43 22.20 20.71
C ARG A 369 5.55 22.46 22.21
N LYS A 370 4.68 21.85 23.02
CA LYS A 370 4.72 21.99 24.50
C LYS A 370 6.03 21.46 25.07
N ARG A 371 6.53 20.31 24.60
CA ARG A 371 7.82 19.73 25.03
C ARG A 371 9.01 20.60 24.61
N ALA A 372 8.95 21.17 23.41
CA ALA A 372 9.97 22.04 22.86
C ALA A 372 10.09 23.34 23.65
N LYS A 373 8.96 24.02 23.89
CA LYS A 373 8.91 25.26 24.65
C LYS A 373 9.47 25.08 26.07
N LYS A 374 9.17 23.95 26.73
CA LYS A 374 9.76 23.58 28.04
C LYS A 374 11.29 23.42 28.00
N LYS A 375 11.86 23.16 26.83
CA LYS A 375 13.30 23.03 26.60
C LYS A 375 13.91 24.27 25.93
N GLY A 376 13.20 25.41 25.93
CA GLY A 376 13.68 26.67 25.38
C GLY A 376 13.84 26.68 23.86
N ARG A 377 13.08 25.84 23.14
CA ARG A 377 13.14 25.73 21.67
C ARG A 377 11.74 25.91 21.07
N ASP A 378 11.67 26.56 19.92
CA ASP A 378 10.45 26.70 19.14
C ASP A 378 10.42 25.68 17.99
N LEU A 379 9.24 25.15 17.69
CA LEU A 379 9.04 24.31 16.51
C LEU A 379 8.72 25.18 15.30
N PRO A 380 9.15 24.76 14.09
CA PRO A 380 8.65 25.34 12.87
C PRO A 380 7.11 25.31 12.87
N PRO A 381 6.45 26.40 12.46
CA PRO A 381 5.01 26.41 12.33
C PRO A 381 4.55 25.34 11.32
N ARG A 382 3.29 24.92 11.49
CA ARG A 382 2.60 24.11 10.50
C ARG A 382 2.15 25.07 9.41
N ASP A 383 3.09 25.47 8.56
CA ASP A 383 2.78 26.31 7.42
C ASP A 383 2.28 25.43 6.28
N ASP A 384 1.22 25.90 5.64
CA ASP A 384 0.74 25.44 4.37
C ASP A 384 1.79 25.79 3.31
N TYR A 385 2.64 24.84 2.93
CA TYR A 385 3.64 25.06 1.90
C TYR A 385 2.94 25.14 0.55
N TYR A 386 3.00 26.30 -0.11
CA TYR A 386 2.65 26.39 -1.52
C TYR A 386 3.87 26.02 -2.36
N TYR A 387 3.82 24.85 -2.99
CA TYR A 387 4.76 24.48 -4.05
C TYR A 387 4.27 25.10 -5.35
N TYR A 388 5.12 25.88 -6.00
CA TYR A 388 4.85 26.34 -7.35
C TYR A 388 5.42 25.32 -8.34
N TYR A 389 4.54 24.65 -9.08
CA TYR A 389 4.93 23.74 -10.15
C TYR A 389 4.28 24.22 -11.45
N TRP A 390 5.10 24.43 -12.49
CA TRP A 390 4.70 25.04 -13.76
C TRP A 390 3.86 26.31 -13.63
N GLY A 391 4.19 27.16 -12.66
CA GLY A 391 3.50 28.44 -12.44
C GLY A 391 2.16 28.33 -11.68
N ALA A 392 1.71 27.13 -11.31
CA ALA A 392 0.52 26.93 -10.49
C ALA A 392 0.89 26.66 -9.02
N PRO A 393 0.24 27.33 -8.03
CA PRO A 393 0.44 27.05 -6.62
C PRO A 393 -0.29 25.77 -6.20
N TYR A 394 0.40 24.89 -5.48
CA TYR A 394 -0.13 23.66 -4.91
C TYR A 394 0.09 23.63 -3.42
N LEU A 395 -0.99 23.39 -2.67
CA LEU A 395 -0.92 23.24 -1.22
C LEU A 395 -0.34 21.87 -0.84
N LEU A 396 0.85 21.87 -0.25
CA LEU A 396 1.48 20.72 0.38
C LEU A 396 1.47 20.91 1.90
N TYR A 397 0.41 20.45 2.55
CA TYR A 397 0.26 20.60 4.00
C TYR A 397 1.25 19.74 4.81
N ALA A 398 1.78 18.65 4.24
CA ALA A 398 2.75 17.77 4.89
C ALA A 398 3.64 17.00 3.87
N PRO A 399 4.81 16.46 4.27
CA PRO A 399 5.73 15.82 3.35
C PRO A 399 5.31 14.42 2.86
N TYR A 400 4.29 13.80 3.50
CA TYR A 400 3.75 12.50 3.12
C TYR A 400 2.61 12.57 2.08
N VAL A 401 2.18 13.79 1.75
CA VAL A 401 1.00 14.03 0.91
C VAL A 401 1.27 13.59 -0.51
N TYR A 402 0.22 13.05 -1.10
CA TYR A 402 0.13 12.76 -2.52
C TYR A 402 0.67 13.90 -3.41
N PRO A 403 1.52 13.61 -4.40
CA PRO A 403 2.13 14.63 -5.26
C PRO A 403 1.19 15.06 -6.40
N ALA A 404 0.04 15.65 -6.04
CA ALA A 404 -0.99 16.13 -6.98
C ALA A 404 -0.46 17.05 -8.08
N TYR A 405 0.55 17.84 -7.72
CA TYR A 405 1.17 18.85 -8.55
C TYR A 405 1.90 18.28 -9.77
N CYS A 406 2.23 16.98 -9.77
CA CYS A 406 2.88 16.33 -10.92
C CYS A 406 1.89 15.79 -11.95
N VAL A 407 0.59 15.82 -11.67
CA VAL A 407 -0.42 15.18 -12.52
C VAL A 407 -1.46 16.19 -12.98
N CYS A 408 -1.97 17.01 -12.07
CA CYS A 408 -2.91 18.06 -12.42
C CYS A 408 -2.15 19.30 -12.98
N PRO A 409 -2.62 19.97 -14.04
CA PRO A 409 -3.59 19.54 -15.06
C PRO A 409 -2.94 18.92 -16.31
N VAL A 410 -1.63 18.67 -16.32
CA VAL A 410 -0.85 18.42 -17.56
C VAL A 410 -0.65 16.94 -17.89
N TYR A 411 -0.89 16.01 -16.97
CA TYR A 411 -0.89 14.58 -17.28
C TYR A 411 -2.19 13.87 -16.88
N TYR A 412 -2.52 12.78 -17.57
CA TYR A 412 -3.62 11.92 -17.19
C TYR A 412 -3.39 11.35 -15.78
N ASP A 413 -4.46 11.14 -15.00
CA ASP A 413 -4.32 10.74 -13.60
C ASP A 413 -3.73 9.33 -13.47
N THR A 414 -2.46 9.29 -13.05
CA THR A 414 -1.69 8.06 -12.78
C THR A 414 -1.43 7.82 -11.30
N THR A 415 -1.86 8.75 -10.48
CA THR A 415 -1.45 8.87 -9.07
C THR A 415 -2.63 8.65 -8.12
N THR A 416 -3.83 8.42 -8.65
CA THR A 416 -4.95 7.83 -7.92
C THR A 416 -4.96 6.31 -8.05
N ILE A 417 -5.32 5.61 -6.97
CA ILE A 417 -5.71 4.19 -7.00
C ILE A 417 -7.19 4.10 -6.62
N ALA A 418 -7.96 3.39 -7.42
CA ALA A 418 -9.31 3.04 -7.02
C ALA A 418 -9.33 1.88 -6.02
N ALA A 419 -10.20 2.00 -5.03
CA ALA A 419 -10.57 0.93 -4.14
C ALA A 419 -12.09 0.70 -4.20
N GLY A 420 -12.52 -0.50 -3.79
CA GLY A 420 -13.90 -0.95 -3.91
C GLY A 420 -14.04 -2.18 -4.81
N SER A 421 -15.28 -2.60 -5.08
CA SER A 421 -15.60 -3.62 -6.09
C SER A 421 -16.28 -2.96 -7.28
N GLY A 422 -15.91 -3.41 -8.48
CA GLY A 422 -16.55 -2.97 -9.72
C GLY A 422 -16.23 -1.55 -10.21
N TYR A 423 -15.11 -0.98 -9.75
CA TYR A 423 -14.53 0.25 -10.29
C TYR A 423 -13.31 -0.01 -11.19
N TYR A 424 -12.88 1.02 -11.93
CA TYR A 424 -11.65 0.99 -12.71
C TYR A 424 -10.42 0.73 -11.83
N GLY A 425 -9.68 -0.38 -12.02
CA GLY A 425 -8.57 -0.78 -11.14
C GLY A 425 -9.00 -1.46 -9.83
N ALA A 426 -10.32 -1.66 -9.64
CA ALA A 426 -10.86 -2.41 -8.52
C ALA A 426 -10.77 -3.92 -8.73
N CYS A 427 -11.01 -4.65 -7.65
CA CYS A 427 -10.85 -6.09 -7.59
C CYS A 427 -12.18 -6.82 -7.86
N ALA A 428 -12.12 -7.98 -8.53
CA ALA A 428 -13.30 -8.76 -8.90
C ALA A 428 -14.08 -9.21 -7.64
N ALA A 429 -15.40 -9.00 -7.62
CA ALA A 429 -16.30 -9.49 -6.59
C ALA A 429 -16.11 -11.00 -6.34
N GLY A 430 -16.27 -11.43 -5.08
CA GLY A 430 -15.91 -12.79 -4.65
C GLY A 430 -14.42 -13.00 -4.38
N THR A 431 -13.54 -12.10 -4.87
CA THR A 431 -12.12 -12.09 -4.45
C THR A 431 -11.89 -11.21 -3.22
N CYS A 432 -12.65 -10.12 -3.05
CA CYS A 432 -12.55 -9.20 -1.93
C CYS A 432 -13.16 -9.81 -0.64
N GLY A 433 -12.43 -9.76 0.48
CA GLY A 433 -12.90 -10.16 1.81
C GLY A 433 -12.39 -9.19 2.87
N GLY A 434 -13.11 -9.07 3.99
CA GLY A 434 -12.88 -8.07 5.06
C GLY A 434 -11.54 -8.11 5.80
N THR A 435 -10.59 -8.93 5.35
CA THR A 435 -9.25 -9.10 5.94
C THR A 435 -8.12 -8.51 5.10
N ILE A 436 -8.42 -7.89 3.96
CA ILE A 436 -7.42 -7.36 3.02
C ILE A 436 -7.63 -5.86 2.86
N ALA A 437 -6.61 -5.07 3.22
CA ALA A 437 -6.64 -3.61 3.19
C ALA A 437 -6.84 -3.06 1.77
N SER A 438 -7.58 -1.95 1.66
CA SER A 438 -7.61 -1.09 0.48
C SER A 438 -6.15 -0.71 0.13
N GLY A 439 -5.72 -0.98 -1.10
CA GLY A 439 -4.32 -0.80 -1.56
C GLY A 439 -3.61 -2.09 -1.99
N ALA A 440 -4.09 -3.28 -1.61
CA ALA A 440 -3.51 -4.55 -2.06
C ALA A 440 -3.60 -4.80 -3.58
N CYS A 441 -4.44 -4.03 -4.28
CA CYS A 441 -4.57 -4.04 -5.74
C CYS A 441 -3.68 -2.97 -6.43
N GLY A 442 -3.13 -2.02 -5.65
CA GLY A 442 -2.28 -0.92 -6.12
C GLY A 442 -0.79 -1.26 -6.19
N GLY A 443 -0.33 -2.22 -5.37
CA GLY A 443 1.03 -2.72 -5.40
C GLY A 443 1.25 -3.71 -6.54
N THR A 444 2.20 -3.40 -7.42
CA THR A 444 2.47 -4.16 -8.64
C THR A 444 3.35 -5.40 -8.42
N ALA A 445 3.57 -5.92 -7.20
CA ALA A 445 4.26 -7.20 -7.07
C ALA A 445 3.84 -8.10 -5.91
N ALA A 446 4.22 -9.35 -6.07
CA ALA A 446 4.41 -10.26 -4.95
C ALA A 446 5.74 -9.90 -4.25
N GLY A 447 5.77 -9.91 -2.92
CA GLY A 447 6.97 -9.49 -2.19
C GLY A 447 7.11 -7.99 -1.92
N GLY A 448 6.04 -7.19 -2.03
CA GLY A 448 6.00 -5.80 -1.54
C GLY A 448 6.64 -5.66 -0.15
N CYS A 449 7.17 -4.48 0.18
CA CYS A 449 7.64 -4.12 1.51
C CYS A 449 6.52 -4.33 2.56
N GLY A 450 6.35 -5.58 3.02
CA GLY A 450 5.44 -6.02 4.07
C GLY A 450 3.93 -5.96 3.81
N GLY A 451 3.45 -6.22 2.60
CA GLY A 451 2.03 -6.12 2.26
C GLY A 451 1.29 -7.45 2.02
N ASN A 452 1.39 -8.46 2.90
CA ASN A 452 0.44 -9.58 2.87
C ASN A 452 -0.58 -9.41 4.00
N GLY A 453 -1.86 -9.25 3.60
CA GLY A 453 -3.07 -9.11 4.40
C GLY A 453 -2.93 -9.48 5.88
N GLY A 454 -2.80 -8.45 6.71
CA GLY A 454 -2.90 -8.52 8.16
C GLY A 454 -3.63 -7.27 8.63
N ALA A 455 -4.68 -7.48 9.43
CA ALA A 455 -5.59 -6.48 9.94
C ALA A 455 -4.91 -5.18 10.39
N VAL A 456 -5.49 -4.04 9.99
CA VAL A 456 -5.45 -2.83 10.81
C VAL A 456 -6.42 -3.09 11.97
N GLY A 457 -5.99 -3.89 12.94
CA GLY A 457 -6.56 -3.81 14.27
C GLY A 457 -6.12 -2.46 14.84
N CYS A 458 -7.07 -1.62 15.26
CA CYS A 458 -6.77 -0.48 16.11
C CYS A 458 -5.83 -0.97 17.22
N SER A 459 -4.58 -0.54 17.19
CA SER A 459 -3.64 -0.77 18.28
C SER A 459 -4.08 0.10 19.45
N SER A 460 -5.00 -0.40 20.26
CA SER A 460 -4.91 -0.17 21.69
C SER A 460 -3.63 -0.87 22.17
N SER A 461 -2.81 -0.12 22.87
CA SER A 461 -1.61 -0.58 23.54
C SER A 461 -1.88 -1.85 24.34
N GLY A 462 -1.20 -2.96 24.02
CA GLY A 462 -1.30 -4.22 24.75
C GLY A 462 -0.09 -5.10 24.42
N VAL A 463 0.75 -5.31 25.42
CA VAL A 463 2.05 -6.00 25.38
C VAL A 463 1.88 -7.48 25.04
N SER A 464 2.77 -8.02 24.21
CA SER A 464 2.97 -9.46 24.02
C SER A 464 3.76 -10.04 25.19
N GLY A 465 3.14 -10.93 25.98
CA GLY A 465 3.83 -11.83 26.89
C GLY A 465 3.99 -13.20 26.23
N TYR A 466 5.22 -13.71 26.20
CA TYR A 466 5.55 -15.08 25.81
C TYR A 466 4.92 -16.10 26.77
N GLY A 467 4.44 -17.24 26.26
CA GLY A 467 4.10 -18.39 27.09
C GLY A 467 3.38 -19.53 26.37
N GLY A 468 4.13 -20.60 26.06
CA GLY A 468 3.75 -22.02 26.23
C GLY A 468 2.51 -22.62 25.52
N GLY A 469 2.77 -23.49 24.55
CA GLY A 469 2.22 -24.85 24.34
C GLY A 469 0.75 -25.20 24.67
N GLY A 470 0.08 -25.86 23.71
CA GLY A 470 -1.13 -26.65 23.99
C GLY A 470 -1.95 -26.90 22.72
N GLY A 471 -2.08 -28.16 22.31
CA GLY A 471 -2.74 -28.56 21.07
C GLY A 471 -4.25 -28.82 21.18
N CYS A 472 -4.79 -29.13 19.99
CA CYS A 472 -5.99 -29.92 19.65
C CYS A 472 -7.40 -29.48 20.11
N GLY A 473 -8.35 -29.63 19.18
CA GLY A 473 -9.77 -29.89 19.49
C GLY A 473 -10.76 -29.18 18.57
N GLY A 474 -11.24 -29.87 17.54
CA GLY A 474 -12.36 -29.42 16.69
C GLY A 474 -13.74 -29.84 17.20
N GLY A 475 -14.77 -29.31 16.54
CA GLY A 475 -16.21 -29.58 16.76
C GLY A 475 -16.95 -28.25 16.92
N GLY A 476 -17.92 -27.84 16.10
CA GLY A 476 -18.97 -28.60 15.43
C GLY A 476 -20.29 -28.31 16.18
N GLY A 477 -21.29 -27.72 15.52
CA GLY A 477 -22.65 -27.65 16.09
C GLY A 477 -23.43 -26.38 15.78
N CYS A 478 -24.45 -26.55 14.95
CA CYS A 478 -25.50 -25.61 14.57
C CYS A 478 -26.75 -25.76 15.46
N GLY A 479 -27.67 -24.79 15.37
CA GLY A 479 -29.01 -24.79 15.97
C GLY A 479 -29.20 -23.57 16.88
N GLY A 480 -30.29 -22.82 16.89
CA GLY A 480 -31.67 -22.99 16.43
C GLY A 480 -32.49 -21.95 17.20
N GLY A 481 -33.53 -21.37 16.60
CA GLY A 481 -34.29 -20.25 17.15
C GLY A 481 -35.05 -20.54 18.45
N GLY A 482 -35.63 -19.47 19.01
CA GLY A 482 -36.58 -19.56 20.12
C GLY A 482 -36.77 -18.21 20.81
N GLY A 483 -37.85 -17.51 20.46
CA GLY A 483 -38.34 -16.37 21.22
C GLY A 483 -39.21 -16.81 22.41
N CYS A 484 -39.13 -16.05 23.49
CA CYS A 484 -40.08 -15.89 24.59
C CYS A 484 -39.44 -14.82 25.49
N GLY A 485 -40.11 -13.80 26.03
CA GLY A 485 -41.50 -13.66 26.44
C GLY A 485 -41.41 -12.86 27.73
N GLY A 486 -41.48 -11.53 27.64
CA GLY A 486 -41.45 -10.63 28.79
C GLY A 486 -42.82 -10.58 29.45
N GLY A 487 -42.86 -10.77 30.76
CA GLY A 487 -44.07 -10.63 31.56
C GLY A 487 -43.82 -10.86 33.05
N GLY A 488 -44.26 -9.91 33.86
CA GLY A 488 -44.25 -9.95 35.33
C GLY A 488 -43.35 -8.85 35.92
N GLY A 489 -43.82 -7.79 36.59
CA GLY A 489 -45.11 -7.59 37.25
C GLY A 489 -44.85 -7.20 38.71
N GLY A 490 -44.96 -5.90 38.99
CA GLY A 490 -45.29 -5.20 40.24
C GLY A 490 -45.02 -5.80 41.63
N GLY A 491 -44.50 -4.94 42.52
CA GLY A 491 -44.63 -5.09 43.97
C GLY A 491 -43.80 -4.06 44.74
N GLY A 492 -44.41 -2.91 45.05
CA GLY A 492 -43.85 -1.94 46.01
C GLY A 492 -44.41 -2.16 47.42
N CYS A 493 -43.71 -1.61 48.42
CA CYS A 493 -44.01 -1.21 49.81
C CYS A 493 -42.62 -1.12 50.51
N GLY A 494 -42.19 -0.15 51.32
CA GLY A 494 -42.79 0.96 52.04
C GLY A 494 -42.01 1.14 53.37
N GLY A 495 -41.68 2.39 53.74
CA GLY A 495 -41.22 2.81 55.09
C GLY A 495 -39.69 2.81 55.31
N GLY A 496 -39.04 3.78 55.96
CA GLY A 496 -39.48 4.99 56.68
C GLY A 496 -38.44 5.35 57.77
N GLY A 497 -38.20 6.65 57.98
CA GLY A 497 -37.53 7.26 59.16
C GLY A 497 -35.99 7.18 59.17
N SER A 498 -35.22 8.24 59.36
CA SER A 498 -35.45 9.52 60.07
C SER A 498 -34.69 10.66 59.41
#